data_AF-A0A0P9JH59-F1
#
_entry.id   AF-A0A0P9JH59-F1
#
_cell.length_a   1.000
_cell.length_b   1.000
_cell.length_c   1.000
_cell.angle_alpha   90.00
_cell.angle_beta   90.00
_cell.angle_gamma   90.00
#
_symmetry.space_group_name_H-M   'P 1'
#
loop_
_entity.id
_entity.type
_entity.pdbx_description
1 polymer ?
#
loop_
_entity_poly.entity_id
_entity_poly.type
_entity_poly.pdbx_seq_one_letter_code
_entity_poly.pdbx_strand_id
1 'polypeptide(L)'
;MLLEVIGRIEKRESLSVAEKVRTWLKQLADYAMVVIAGMVEHPAIDLHVVAMPLPPVEHNPFLRMPELPLFLQTLRKYCGMQMTQLAIRLLLLTGVRTGELRLATPDQFDLEQGLWIIPVMSLKQRKMLTKKKRKRVTDIPPYIVPLPVQAIEIVRHMLGLFKPARTGLIELLCCLCNYQWPQDHRWSLRKASQQRAPRSKVSKARSTSC
;
A
#
# COMPACT_ATOMS: atom_id res chain seq x y z
N MET A 1 24.44 -18.35 -14.08
CA MET A 1 24.42 -17.48 -12.88
C MET A 1 23.22 -16.53 -12.79
N LEU A 2 23.09 -15.47 -13.62
CA LEU A 2 21.98 -14.49 -13.51
C LEU A 2 20.59 -15.10 -13.74
N LEU A 3 20.46 -15.93 -14.77
CA LEU A 3 19.23 -16.65 -15.10
C LEU A 3 18.81 -17.64 -14.02
N GLU A 4 19.75 -18.27 -13.33
CA GLU A 4 19.42 -19.19 -12.23
C GLU A 4 18.82 -18.45 -11.03
N VAL A 5 19.34 -17.26 -10.71
CA VAL A 5 18.81 -16.43 -9.63
C VAL A 5 17.41 -15.94 -9.96
N ILE A 6 17.19 -15.46 -11.18
CA ILE A 6 15.86 -14.99 -11.63
C ILE A 6 14.90 -16.17 -11.72
N GLY A 7 15.32 -17.30 -12.28
CA GLY A 7 14.52 -18.51 -12.39
C GLY A 7 14.10 -19.06 -11.02
N ARG A 8 14.91 -18.90 -9.97
CA ARG A 8 14.49 -19.24 -8.58
C ARG A 8 13.37 -18.33 -8.06
N ILE A 9 13.33 -17.06 -8.48
CA ILE A 9 12.28 -16.10 -8.09
C ILE A 9 11.01 -16.38 -8.88
N GLU A 10 11.14 -16.67 -10.18
CA GLU A 10 10.02 -17.02 -11.05
C GLU A 10 9.37 -18.34 -10.61
N LYS A 11 10.16 -19.33 -10.19
CA LYS A 11 9.65 -20.58 -9.57
C LYS A 11 8.85 -20.36 -8.27
N ARG A 12 9.01 -19.21 -7.61
CA ARG A 12 8.22 -18.83 -6.42
C ARG A 12 6.98 -18.01 -6.78
N GLU A 13 6.63 -17.93 -8.06
CA GLU A 13 5.49 -17.17 -8.60
C GLU A 13 5.52 -15.66 -8.28
N SER A 14 6.68 -15.15 -7.86
CA SER A 14 6.88 -13.75 -7.51
C SER A 14 7.32 -12.92 -8.72
N LEU A 15 6.49 -12.92 -9.76
CA LEU A 15 6.85 -12.38 -11.09
C LEU A 15 7.10 -10.86 -11.09
N SER A 16 6.37 -10.11 -10.26
CA SER A 16 6.60 -8.66 -10.08
C SER A 16 7.93 -8.34 -9.39
N VAL A 17 8.45 -9.27 -8.58
CA VAL A 17 9.78 -9.14 -7.97
C VAL A 17 10.85 -9.48 -9.01
N ALA A 18 10.64 -10.54 -9.79
CA ALA A 18 11.55 -10.92 -10.88
C ALA A 18 11.71 -9.79 -11.91
N GLU A 19 10.63 -9.10 -12.27
CA GLU A 19 10.68 -7.93 -13.17
C GLU A 19 11.52 -6.78 -12.59
N LYS A 20 11.35 -6.47 -11.29
CA LYS A 20 12.15 -5.43 -10.61
C LYS A 20 13.62 -5.81 -10.55
N VAL A 21 13.94 -7.07 -10.26
CA VAL A 21 15.31 -7.58 -10.24
C VAL A 21 15.94 -7.46 -11.62
N ARG A 22 15.24 -7.85 -12.69
CA ARG A 22 15.70 -7.64 -14.08
C ARG A 22 15.99 -6.17 -14.37
N THR A 23 15.09 -5.28 -13.96
CA THR A 23 15.27 -3.83 -14.11
C THR A 23 16.52 -3.32 -13.38
N TRP A 24 16.75 -3.76 -12.13
CA TRP A 24 17.92 -3.35 -11.36
C TRP A 24 19.23 -3.90 -11.93
N LEU A 25 19.23 -5.16 -12.39
CA LEU A 25 20.39 -5.77 -13.03
C LEU A 25 20.77 -5.05 -14.32
N LYS A 26 19.77 -4.67 -15.12
CA LYS A 26 19.98 -3.85 -16.32
C LYS A 26 20.61 -2.50 -15.95
N GLN A 27 20.04 -1.78 -14.98
CA GLN A 27 20.58 -0.49 -14.54
C GLN A 27 22.00 -0.58 -13.98
N LEU A 28 22.33 -1.67 -13.27
CA LEU A 28 23.66 -1.92 -12.75
C LEU A 28 24.67 -2.16 -13.88
N ALA A 29 24.30 -2.98 -14.86
CA ALA A 29 25.13 -3.24 -16.04
C ALA A 29 25.29 -1.97 -16.90
N ASP A 30 24.22 -1.18 -17.08
CA ASP A 30 24.27 0.12 -17.76
C ASP A 30 25.26 1.07 -17.08
N TYR A 31 25.24 1.13 -15.75
CA TYR A 31 26.18 1.93 -14.98
C TYR A 31 27.62 1.41 -15.10
N ALA A 32 27.82 0.09 -15.01
CA ALA A 32 29.13 -0.54 -15.11
C ALA A 32 29.79 -0.30 -16.48
N MET A 33 29.03 -0.35 -17.56
CA MET A 33 29.50 -0.05 -18.93
C MET A 33 30.05 1.38 -19.08
N VAL A 34 29.50 2.34 -18.33
CA VAL A 34 29.97 3.74 -18.39
C VAL A 34 31.21 3.96 -17.53
N VAL A 35 31.30 3.29 -16.37
CA VAL A 35 32.36 3.53 -15.39
C VAL A 35 33.62 2.71 -15.66
N ILE A 36 33.48 1.48 -16.15
CA ILE A 36 34.59 0.56 -16.36
C ILE A 36 35.04 0.65 -17.82
N ALA A 37 36.17 1.33 -18.05
CA ALA A 37 36.78 1.41 -19.37
C ALA A 37 37.16 0.00 -19.88
N GLY A 38 36.68 -0.37 -21.07
CA GLY A 38 36.99 -1.66 -21.69
C GLY A 38 35.97 -2.78 -21.43
N MET A 39 34.87 -2.52 -20.72
CA MET A 39 33.75 -3.46 -20.68
C MET A 39 33.00 -3.42 -22.02
N VAL A 40 32.99 -4.54 -22.73
CA VAL A 40 32.34 -4.65 -24.06
C VAL A 40 30.97 -5.34 -23.96
N GLU A 41 30.79 -6.20 -22.97
CA GLU A 41 29.60 -7.05 -22.86
C GLU A 41 28.63 -6.57 -21.77
N HIS A 42 27.35 -6.49 -22.15
CA HIS A 42 26.25 -6.18 -21.25
C HIS A 42 25.49 -7.47 -20.89
N PRO A 43 25.69 -8.04 -19.68
CA PRO A 43 25.16 -9.36 -19.33
C PRO A 43 23.64 -9.38 -19.06
N ALA A 44 22.97 -8.23 -19.07
CA ALA A 44 21.56 -8.09 -18.65
C ALA A 44 20.65 -7.47 -19.73
N ILE A 45 21.14 -7.30 -20.95
CA ILE A 45 20.43 -6.57 -22.02
C ILE A 45 19.18 -7.33 -22.48
N ASP A 46 19.31 -8.64 -22.68
CA ASP A 46 18.26 -9.52 -23.20
C ASP A 46 17.52 -10.32 -22.12
N LEU A 47 17.71 -9.95 -20.86
CA LEU A 47 17.07 -10.61 -19.70
C LEU A 47 15.54 -10.50 -19.72
N HIS A 48 14.99 -9.59 -20.53
CA HIS A 48 13.57 -9.42 -20.76
C HIS A 48 12.98 -10.43 -21.76
N VAL A 49 13.79 -11.00 -22.65
CA VAL A 49 13.35 -11.95 -23.70
C VAL A 49 12.95 -13.28 -23.09
N VAL A 50 13.70 -13.73 -22.08
CA VAL A 50 13.49 -14.99 -21.36
C VAL A 50 12.45 -14.90 -20.24
N ALA A 51 11.81 -13.75 -20.10
CA ALA A 51 10.90 -13.45 -19.01
C ALA A 51 9.61 -14.25 -19.09
N MET A 52 9.18 -14.81 -17.97
CA MET A 52 7.78 -15.24 -17.87
C MET A 52 6.84 -14.02 -17.94
N PRO A 53 5.75 -14.09 -18.72
CA PRO A 53 4.78 -13.01 -18.81
C PRO A 53 4.11 -12.81 -17.46
N LEU A 54 3.90 -11.54 -17.08
CA LEU A 54 3.16 -11.24 -15.87
C LEU A 54 1.69 -11.61 -16.06
N PRO A 55 1.02 -12.17 -15.04
CA PRO A 55 -0.43 -12.31 -15.06
C PRO A 55 -1.09 -10.94 -15.16
N PRO A 56 -2.34 -10.87 -15.64
CA PRO A 56 -3.10 -9.63 -15.63
C PRO A 56 -3.12 -9.03 -14.23
N VAL A 57 -2.99 -7.71 -14.15
CA VAL A 57 -2.94 -6.99 -12.87
C VAL A 57 -4.23 -7.21 -12.11
N GLU A 58 -4.14 -7.93 -11.00
CA GLU A 58 -5.23 -8.03 -10.03
C GLU A 58 -5.14 -6.86 -9.05
N HIS A 59 -6.18 -6.02 -9.04
CA HIS A 59 -6.28 -4.93 -8.08
C HIS A 59 -6.84 -5.43 -6.75
N ASN A 60 -6.22 -5.01 -5.65
CA ASN A 60 -6.74 -5.33 -4.32
C ASN A 60 -8.17 -4.78 -4.17
N PRO A 61 -9.12 -5.58 -3.66
CA PRO A 61 -10.49 -5.12 -3.44
C PRO A 61 -10.47 -3.96 -2.45
N PHE A 62 -11.22 -2.91 -2.76
CA PHE A 62 -11.38 -1.75 -1.89
C PHE A 62 -12.71 -1.83 -1.15
N LEU A 63 -12.73 -1.27 0.06
CA LEU A 63 -13.94 -1.20 0.89
C LEU A 63 -14.99 -0.31 0.21
N ARG A 64 -16.16 -0.87 -0.09
CA ARG A 64 -17.25 -0.11 -0.71
C ARG A 64 -18.05 0.66 0.34
N MET A 65 -18.67 1.76 -0.05
CA MET A 65 -19.51 2.57 0.86
C MET A 65 -20.60 1.78 1.60
N PRO A 66 -21.32 0.82 0.96
CA PRO A 66 -22.31 0.01 1.66
C PRO A 66 -21.72 -0.97 2.69
N GLU A 67 -20.44 -1.32 2.56
CA GLU A 67 -19.74 -2.25 3.46
C GLU A 67 -19.17 -1.53 4.70
N LEU A 68 -19.02 -0.21 4.63
CA LEU A 68 -18.43 0.62 5.68
C LEU A 68 -19.16 0.48 7.04
N PRO A 69 -20.50 0.48 7.13
CA PRO A 69 -21.19 0.33 8.41
C PRO A 69 -20.90 -1.02 9.08
N LEU A 70 -20.85 -2.10 8.30
CA LEU A 70 -20.51 -3.44 8.78
C LEU A 70 -19.05 -3.49 9.24
N PHE A 71 -18.14 -2.90 8.46
CA PHE A 71 -16.73 -2.80 8.84
C PHE A 71 -16.53 -2.06 10.17
N LEU A 72 -17.20 -0.93 10.37
CA LEU A 72 -17.12 -0.17 11.62
C LEU A 72 -17.68 -0.95 12.82
N GLN A 73 -18.72 -1.75 12.62
CA GLN A 73 -19.25 -2.66 13.65
C GLN A 73 -18.24 -3.75 14.02
N THR A 74 -17.61 -4.37 13.02
CA THR A 74 -16.56 -5.37 13.22
C THR A 74 -15.34 -4.78 13.92
N LEU A 75 -14.92 -3.57 13.52
CA LEU A 75 -13.80 -2.85 14.12
C LEU A 75 -14.03 -2.55 15.61
N ARG A 76 -15.28 -2.25 16.01
CA ARG A 76 -15.66 -2.08 17.43
C ARG A 76 -15.49 -3.36 18.25
N LYS A 77 -15.68 -4.53 17.64
CA LYS A 77 -15.59 -5.84 18.29
C LYS A 77 -14.19 -6.46 18.20
N TYR A 78 -13.22 -5.77 17.60
CA TYR A 78 -11.88 -6.32 17.40
C TYR A 78 -11.18 -6.60 18.73
N CYS A 79 -10.87 -7.86 19.04
CA CYS A 79 -10.29 -8.23 20.34
C CYS A 79 -8.80 -7.89 20.51
N GLY A 80 -8.14 -7.30 19.51
CA GLY A 80 -6.74 -6.92 19.60
C GLY A 80 -6.50 -5.59 20.31
N MET A 81 -5.31 -5.01 20.11
CA MET A 81 -4.89 -3.80 20.81
C MET A 81 -5.84 -2.61 20.53
N GLN A 82 -6.32 -1.96 21.59
CA GLN A 82 -7.21 -0.79 21.50
C GLN A 82 -6.59 0.33 20.65
N MET A 83 -5.27 0.53 20.75
CA MET A 83 -4.53 1.48 19.92
C MET A 83 -4.67 1.20 18.42
N THR A 84 -4.72 -0.07 18.00
CA THR A 84 -4.94 -0.44 16.59
C THR A 84 -6.34 -0.04 16.13
N GLN A 85 -7.37 -0.23 16.97
CA GLN A 85 -8.72 0.20 16.64
C GLN A 85 -8.80 1.73 16.47
N LEU A 86 -8.21 2.48 17.40
CA LEU A 86 -8.19 3.94 17.38
C LEU A 86 -7.42 4.47 16.17
N ALA A 87 -6.26 3.87 15.88
CA ALA A 87 -5.46 4.21 14.70
C ALA A 87 -6.24 3.99 13.39
N ILE A 88 -6.94 2.86 13.25
CA ILE A 88 -7.75 2.59 12.05
C ILE A 88 -8.88 3.62 11.92
N ARG A 89 -9.57 3.97 13.02
CA ARG A 89 -10.61 5.02 12.98
C ARG A 89 -10.03 6.37 12.58
N LEU A 90 -8.87 6.73 13.12
CA LEU A 90 -8.20 7.98 12.78
C LEU A 90 -7.79 8.02 11.30
N LEU A 91 -7.34 6.90 10.73
CA LEU A 91 -7.06 6.78 9.29
C LEU A 91 -8.31 6.99 8.43
N LEU A 92 -9.46 6.47 8.85
CA LEU A 92 -10.72 6.66 8.12
C LEU A 92 -11.18 8.12 8.15
N LEU A 93 -10.98 8.82 9.28
CA LEU A 93 -11.38 10.22 9.43
C LEU A 93 -10.45 11.20 8.71
N THR A 94 -9.16 10.90 8.64
CA THR A 94 -8.14 11.84 8.14
C THR A 94 -7.60 11.48 6.75
N GLY A 95 -7.75 10.23 6.30
CA GLY A 95 -7.22 9.76 5.03
C GLY A 95 -5.69 9.76 4.95
N VAL A 96 -5.00 9.95 6.08
CA VAL A 96 -3.54 9.97 6.13
C VAL A 96 -2.98 8.58 5.84
N ARG A 97 -1.78 8.51 5.29
CA ARG A 97 -1.11 7.22 5.02
C ARG A 97 -0.74 6.52 6.33
N THR A 98 -0.87 5.20 6.34
CA THR A 98 -0.51 4.35 7.49
C THR A 98 0.92 4.55 7.99
N GLY A 99 1.86 4.87 7.09
CA GLY A 99 3.24 5.17 7.44
C GLY A 99 3.40 6.43 8.30
N GLU A 100 2.72 7.52 7.90
CA GLU A 100 2.79 8.80 8.62
C GLU A 100 2.16 8.67 10.01
N LEU A 101 1.02 7.97 10.10
CA LEU A 101 0.34 7.76 11.37
C LEU A 101 1.18 6.93 12.36
N ARG A 102 1.87 5.89 11.87
CA ARG A 102 2.72 5.04 12.73
C ARG A 102 3.94 5.78 13.28
N LEU A 103 4.45 6.76 12.54
CA LEU A 103 5.60 7.57 12.92
C LEU A 103 5.19 8.91 13.55
N ALA A 104 3.89 9.10 13.80
CA ALA A 104 3.37 10.32 14.38
C ALA A 104 3.85 10.46 15.83
N THR A 105 4.27 11.66 16.19
CA THR A 105 4.71 11.99 17.53
C THR A 105 3.66 12.89 18.20
N PRO A 106 3.47 12.83 19.53
CA PRO A 106 2.48 13.65 20.23
C PRO A 106 2.54 15.15 19.93
N ASP A 107 3.75 15.68 19.77
CA ASP A 107 4.07 17.09 19.46
C ASP A 107 3.53 17.57 18.09
N GLN A 108 3.13 16.65 17.21
CA GLN A 108 2.56 17.00 15.90
C GLN A 108 1.08 17.39 15.97
N PHE A 109 0.41 17.13 17.10
CA PHE A 109 -1.04 17.33 17.24
C PHE A 109 -1.33 18.60 18.03
N ASP A 110 -1.85 19.62 17.35
CA ASP A 110 -2.44 20.81 17.96
C ASP A 110 -3.94 20.58 18.12
N LEU A 111 -4.36 20.18 19.33
CA LEU A 111 -5.76 19.88 19.62
C LEU A 111 -6.62 21.14 19.81
N GLU A 112 -6.02 22.28 20.10
CA GLU A 112 -6.73 23.55 20.28
C GLU A 112 -7.18 24.09 18.93
N GLN A 113 -6.28 24.05 17.94
CA GLN A 113 -6.59 24.44 16.55
C GLN A 113 -7.22 23.30 15.74
N GLY A 114 -7.22 22.07 16.27
CA GLY A 114 -7.71 20.89 15.56
C GLY A 114 -6.85 20.57 14.34
N LEU A 115 -5.53 20.68 14.47
CA LEU A 115 -4.57 20.45 13.39
C LEU A 115 -3.62 19.31 13.72
N TRP A 116 -3.33 18.49 12.72
CA TRP A 116 -2.21 17.55 12.76
C TRP A 116 -1.15 17.99 11.73
N ILE A 117 0.01 18.36 12.25
CA ILE A 117 1.12 18.96 11.50
C ILE A 117 2.18 17.89 11.23
N ILE A 118 2.23 17.38 10.00
CA ILE A 118 3.15 16.31 9.62
C ILE A 118 4.42 16.93 9.02
N PRO A 119 5.61 16.69 9.61
CA PRO A 119 6.86 17.24 9.10
C PRO A 119 7.25 16.59 7.78
N VAL A 120 7.85 17.39 6.88
CA VAL A 120 8.27 16.93 5.55
C VAL A 120 9.27 15.78 5.60
N MET A 121 10.03 15.69 6.70
CA MET A 121 10.99 14.61 6.94
C MET A 121 10.34 13.23 7.01
N SER A 122 9.11 13.16 7.53
CA SER A 122 8.36 11.91 7.72
C SER A 122 7.62 11.48 6.45
N LEU A 123 7.35 12.43 5.54
CA LEU A 123 6.55 12.18 4.35
C LEU A 123 7.19 11.16 3.40
N LYS A 124 6.43 10.12 3.03
CA LYS A 124 6.82 9.14 2.00
C LYS A 124 7.22 9.81 0.66
N GLN A 125 6.57 10.92 0.31
CA GLN A 125 6.78 11.64 -0.95
C GLN A 125 7.94 12.65 -0.90
N ARG A 126 8.67 12.76 0.22
CA ARG A 126 9.79 13.70 0.39
C ARG A 126 10.77 13.70 -0.78
N LYS A 127 11.20 12.52 -1.25
CA LYS A 127 12.17 12.38 -2.36
C LYS A 127 11.65 13.00 -3.66
N MET A 128 10.34 12.93 -3.91
CA MET A 128 9.74 13.57 -5.10
C MET A 128 9.66 15.08 -4.94
N LEU A 129 9.29 15.55 -3.74
CA LEU A 129 9.16 16.98 -3.46
C LEU A 129 10.50 17.72 -3.56
N THR A 130 11.58 17.14 -3.03
CA THR A 130 12.92 17.74 -3.09
C THR A 130 13.50 17.70 -4.50
N LYS A 131 13.41 16.57 -5.21
CA LYS A 131 13.94 16.43 -6.58
C LYS A 131 13.18 17.28 -7.60
N LYS A 132 11.84 17.26 -7.58
CA LYS A 132 11.02 17.96 -8.60
C LYS A 132 11.09 19.48 -8.45
N LYS A 133 11.18 19.99 -7.22
CA LYS A 133 11.19 21.43 -6.96
C LYS A 133 12.58 22.04 -6.76
N ARG A 134 13.65 21.23 -6.78
CA ARG A 134 15.02 21.65 -6.40
C ARG A 134 15.06 22.45 -5.08
N LYS A 135 14.13 22.17 -4.17
CA LYS A 135 14.00 22.85 -2.87
C LYS A 135 14.72 22.05 -1.79
N ARG A 136 15.35 22.75 -0.84
CA ARG A 136 15.80 22.11 0.39
C ARG A 136 14.58 21.67 1.19
N VAL A 137 14.74 20.62 2.00
CA VAL A 137 13.66 20.10 2.83
C VAL A 137 13.09 21.19 3.75
N THR A 138 13.96 22.05 4.26
CA THR A 138 13.63 23.19 5.14
C THR A 138 12.67 24.19 4.50
N ASP A 139 12.66 24.27 3.16
CA ASP A 139 11.90 25.29 2.42
C ASP A 139 10.52 24.77 2.00
N ILE A 140 10.18 23.53 2.38
CA ILE A 140 8.89 22.90 2.06
C ILE A 140 8.01 22.99 3.31
N PRO A 141 6.81 23.59 3.21
CA PRO A 141 5.92 23.69 4.35
C PRO A 141 5.48 22.30 4.82
N PRO A 142 5.20 22.12 6.12
CA PRO A 142 4.67 20.88 6.66
C PRO A 142 3.30 20.56 6.04
N TYR A 143 2.95 19.29 6.05
CA TYR A 143 1.64 18.85 5.57
C TYR A 143 0.64 18.97 6.72
N ILE A 144 -0.39 19.80 6.53
CA ILE A 144 -1.40 20.10 7.56
C ILE A 144 -2.64 19.27 7.28
N VAL A 145 -3.12 18.56 8.29
CA VAL A 145 -4.33 17.75 8.25
C VAL A 145 -5.34 18.32 9.25
N PRO A 146 -6.52 18.78 8.79
CA PRO A 146 -7.57 19.22 9.70
C PRO A 146 -8.16 18.00 10.44
N LEU A 147 -8.33 18.12 11.76
CA LEU A 147 -8.90 17.09 12.60
C LEU A 147 -10.37 17.40 12.88
N PRO A 148 -11.33 16.54 12.46
CA PRO A 148 -12.70 16.67 12.89
C PRO A 148 -12.83 16.40 14.40
N VAL A 149 -13.91 16.86 15.02
CA VAL A 149 -14.18 16.68 16.46
C VAL A 149 -13.99 15.24 16.93
N GLN A 150 -14.50 14.28 16.16
CA GLN A 150 -14.33 12.84 16.42
C GLN A 150 -12.86 12.39 16.42
N ALA A 151 -12.03 12.97 15.54
CA ALA A 151 -10.60 12.67 15.51
C ALA A 151 -9.88 13.30 16.70
N ILE A 152 -10.26 14.52 17.10
CA ILE A 152 -9.70 15.19 18.29
C ILE A 152 -9.95 14.34 19.54
N GLU A 153 -11.16 13.81 19.72
CA GLU A 153 -11.49 12.90 20.82
C GLU A 153 -10.63 11.64 20.82
N ILE A 154 -10.46 11.01 19.65
CA ILE A 154 -9.62 9.83 19.49
C ILE A 154 -8.17 10.15 19.86
N VAL A 155 -7.61 11.23 19.32
CA VAL A 155 -6.22 11.63 19.59
C VAL A 155 -6.04 11.95 21.08
N ARG A 156 -6.97 12.69 21.68
CA ARG A 156 -6.95 12.99 23.13
C ARG A 156 -6.91 11.71 23.96
N HIS A 157 -7.73 10.72 23.60
CA HIS A 157 -7.72 9.40 24.27
C HIS A 157 -6.39 8.66 24.06
N MET A 158 -5.84 8.68 22.85
CA MET A 158 -4.54 8.05 22.55
C MET A 158 -3.38 8.71 23.31
N LEU A 159 -3.39 10.04 23.45
CA LEU A 159 -2.40 10.79 24.23
C LEU A 159 -2.50 10.47 25.73
N GLY A 160 -3.70 10.24 26.27
CA GLY A 160 -3.86 9.77 27.65
C GLY A 160 -3.28 8.38 27.92
N LEU A 161 -3.11 7.56 26.87
CA LEU A 161 -2.48 6.23 26.95
C LEU A 161 -0.98 6.25 26.64
N PHE A 162 -0.42 7.40 26.29
CA PHE A 162 0.97 7.54 25.89
C PHE A 162 1.91 7.45 27.11
N LYS A 163 3.04 6.77 26.94
CA LYS A 163 4.10 6.66 27.96
C LYS A 163 5.32 7.43 27.47
N PRO A 164 5.96 8.29 28.30
CA PRO A 164 7.05 9.16 27.88
C PRO A 164 8.30 8.41 27.39
N ALA A 165 8.44 7.12 27.70
CA ALA A 165 9.50 6.27 27.17
C ALA A 165 9.31 5.89 25.68
N ARG A 166 8.17 6.24 25.05
CA ARG A 166 7.86 5.91 23.65
C ARG A 166 8.21 7.08 22.74
N THR A 167 8.79 6.79 21.58
CA THR A 167 9.07 7.83 20.58
C THR A 167 7.86 8.12 19.68
N GLY A 168 6.97 7.15 19.47
CA GLY A 168 5.79 7.28 18.60
C GLY A 168 4.48 7.14 19.35
N LEU A 169 3.44 7.82 18.86
CA LEU A 169 2.09 7.81 19.42
C LEU A 169 1.44 6.42 19.36
N ILE A 170 1.79 5.61 18.34
CA ILE A 170 1.37 4.21 18.22
C ILE A 170 2.61 3.31 18.30
N GLU A 171 2.83 2.70 19.46
CA GLU A 171 3.83 1.65 19.59
C GLU A 171 3.22 0.32 19.10
N LEU A 172 3.62 -0.13 17.91
CA LEU A 172 3.31 -1.47 17.38
C LEU A 172 4.35 -2.51 17.82
N LEU A 173 4.86 -2.45 19.05
CA LEU A 173 5.63 -3.56 19.63
C LEU A 173 4.66 -4.66 20.10
N CYS A 174 3.99 -5.33 19.16
CA CYS A 174 3.45 -6.68 19.37
C CYS A 174 3.00 -7.44 18.09
N CYS A 175 3.27 -6.97 16.87
CA CYS A 175 2.93 -7.75 15.65
C CYS A 175 4.01 -7.73 14.54
N LEU A 176 5.22 -7.25 14.83
CA LEU A 176 6.36 -7.39 13.92
C LEU A 176 7.12 -8.71 14.11
N CYS A 177 6.62 -9.64 14.93
CA CYS A 177 7.05 -11.04 14.91
C CYS A 177 5.95 -11.91 14.26
N ASN A 178 6.21 -12.36 13.03
CA ASN A 178 5.51 -13.45 12.31
C ASN A 178 4.02 -13.28 11.98
N TYR A 179 3.67 -12.32 11.11
CA TYR A 179 2.68 -12.64 10.07
C TYR A 179 3.42 -13.24 8.88
N GLN A 180 3.82 -14.50 9.02
CA GLN A 180 3.95 -15.39 7.87
C GLN A 180 2.53 -15.46 7.30
N TRP A 181 2.29 -14.88 6.12
CA TRP A 181 1.09 -15.23 5.37
C TRP A 181 1.11 -16.76 5.23
N PRO A 182 0.11 -17.51 5.72
CA PRO A 182 0.01 -18.92 5.39
C PRO A 182 -0.16 -18.98 3.88
N GLN A 183 0.80 -19.60 3.20
CA GLN A 183 0.69 -19.98 1.80
C GLN A 183 -0.28 -21.17 1.70
N ASP A 184 -1.51 -21.00 2.18
CA ASP A 184 -2.57 -21.99 2.01
C ASP A 184 -3.32 -21.70 0.72
N HIS A 185 -2.87 -22.39 -0.33
CA HIS A 185 -3.61 -22.69 -1.54
C HIS A 185 -4.95 -23.39 -1.22
N ARG A 186 -5.96 -22.67 -0.71
CA ARG A 186 -7.37 -23.13 -0.77
C ARG A 186 -8.41 -22.07 -0.35
N TRP A 187 -8.57 -21.01 -1.12
CA TRP A 187 -9.89 -20.35 -1.16
C TRP A 187 -10.81 -21.15 -2.09
N SER A 188 -11.32 -22.27 -1.58
CA SER A 188 -12.42 -22.99 -2.22
C SER A 188 -13.65 -22.10 -2.19
N LEU A 189 -13.98 -21.51 -3.33
CA LEU A 189 -15.31 -21.03 -3.67
C LEU A 189 -16.32 -22.16 -3.39
N ARG A 190 -16.95 -22.16 -2.21
CA ARG A 190 -18.22 -22.87 -2.04
C ARG A 190 -19.24 -22.10 -2.85
N LYS A 191 -19.58 -22.66 -4.01
CA LYS A 191 -20.72 -22.32 -4.85
C LYS A 191 -21.97 -22.21 -3.96
N ALA A 192 -22.39 -20.99 -3.64
CA ALA A 192 -23.80 -20.74 -3.40
C ALA A 192 -24.47 -20.68 -4.78
N SER A 193 -25.18 -21.76 -5.07
CA SER A 193 -26.09 -21.93 -6.20
C SER A 193 -26.99 -20.70 -6.38
N GLN A 194 -26.86 -20.02 -7.51
CA GLN A 194 -27.94 -19.19 -8.03
C GLN A 194 -28.14 -19.54 -9.50
N GLN A 195 -29.24 -20.24 -9.72
CA GLN A 195 -29.73 -20.75 -11.00
C GLN A 195 -29.83 -19.57 -11.99
N ARG A 196 -29.20 -19.73 -13.17
CA ARG A 196 -29.46 -18.85 -14.32
C ARG A 196 -30.81 -19.23 -14.90
N ALA A 197 -31.77 -18.30 -14.87
CA ALA A 197 -32.96 -18.37 -15.71
C ALA A 197 -32.56 -18.17 -17.20
N PRO A 198 -33.23 -18.84 -18.16
CA PRO A 198 -32.91 -18.73 -19.57
C PRO A 198 -33.34 -17.38 -20.15
N ARG A 199 -32.43 -16.69 -20.85
CA ARG A 199 -32.74 -15.50 -21.65
C ARG A 199 -33.65 -15.89 -22.82
N SER A 200 -34.83 -15.26 -22.88
CA SER A 200 -35.72 -15.30 -24.04
C SER A 200 -35.05 -14.70 -25.27
N LYS A 201 -35.24 -15.36 -26.42
CA LYS A 201 -34.81 -14.89 -27.74
C LYS A 201 -35.70 -13.71 -28.15
N VAL A 202 -35.11 -12.54 -28.38
CA VAL A 202 -35.77 -11.45 -29.12
C VAL A 202 -35.43 -11.65 -30.60
N SER A 203 -36.40 -12.16 -31.35
CA SER A 203 -36.38 -12.22 -32.81
C SER A 203 -36.53 -10.82 -33.40
N LYS A 204 -35.51 -10.35 -34.14
CA LYS A 204 -35.62 -9.19 -35.03
C LYS A 204 -36.47 -9.57 -36.25
N ALA A 205 -37.69 -9.06 -36.33
CA ALA A 205 -38.44 -9.02 -37.57
C ALA A 205 -37.82 -7.96 -38.49
N ARG A 206 -37.33 -8.38 -39.67
CA ARG A 206 -37.02 -7.49 -40.79
C ARG A 206 -38.33 -7.25 -41.53
N SER A 207 -38.78 -6.00 -41.62
CA SER A 207 -39.79 -5.59 -42.58
C SER A 207 -39.14 -5.40 -43.95
N THR A 208 -39.63 -6.13 -44.93
CA THR A 208 -39.45 -5.85 -46.36
C THR A 208 -40.73 -5.21 -46.90
N SER A 209 -40.52 -4.27 -47.82
CA SER A 209 -41.45 -3.34 -48.45
C SER A 209 -42.64 -3.96 -49.20
N CYS A 210 -43.80 -3.30 -49.11
CA CYS A 210 -44.68 -2.86 -50.20
C CYS A 210 -45.56 -1.73 -49.66
#